data_AF-A0A8J2SDY3-F1
#
_entry.id   AF-A0A8J2SDY3-F1
#
_cell.length_a   1.000
_cell.length_b   1.000
_cell.length_c   1.000
_cell.angle_alpha   90.00
_cell.angle_beta   90.00
_cell.angle_gamma   90.00
#
_symmetry.space_group_name_H-M   'P 1'
#
loop_
_entity.id
_entity.type
_entity.pdbx_description
1 polymer ?
#
loop_
_entity_poly.entity_id
_entity_poly.type
_entity_poly.pdbx_seq_one_letter_code
_entity_poly.pdbx_strand_id
1 'polypeptide(L)' 'MILTNCAACAAPLAHNAPRCVRCKTRYCNKTCQHDHWRRGHKQICKRIHRGGNAEQYYADKKYKEAVAVAVEKCADDT' A
#
# COMPACT_ATOMS: atom_id res chain seq x y z
N MET A 1 -8.77 -1.34 4.24
CA MET A 1 -8.65 0.05 3.75
C MET A 1 -8.46 -0.08 2.25
N ILE A 2 -9.53 0.13 1.48
CA ILE A 2 -9.48 -0.05 0.03
C ILE A 2 -8.47 0.96 -0.49
N LEU A 3 -7.44 0.51 -1.22
CA LEU A 3 -6.56 1.41 -1.96
C LEU A 3 -7.38 2.09 -3.06
N THR A 4 -8.04 3.18 -2.71
CA THR A 4 -8.86 3.98 -3.63
C THR A 4 -8.02 4.91 -4.48
N ASN A 5 -6.68 4.90 -4.35
CA ASN A 5 -5.79 5.79 -5.08
C ASN A 5 -4.74 4.97 -5.85
N CYS A 6 -4.34 5.48 -7.00
CA CYS A 6 -3.29 4.91 -7.83
C CYS A 6 -1.95 5.00 -7.12
N ALA A 7 -1.24 3.87 -7.00
CA ALA A 7 0.07 3.85 -6.35
C ALA A 7 1.17 4.61 -7.13
N ALA A 8 0.93 4.97 -8.39
CA ALA A 8 1.89 5.70 -9.21
C ALA A 8 1.68 7.23 -9.18
N CYS A 9 0.44 7.67 -9.39
CA CYS A 9 0.08 9.08 -9.58
C CYS A 9 -0.89 9.64 -8.53
N ALA A 10 -1.25 8.86 -7.52
CA ALA A 10 -2.19 9.21 -6.44
C ALA A 10 -3.63 9.56 -6.86
N ALA A 11 -3.96 9.53 -8.16
CA ALA A 11 -5.32 9.77 -8.64
C ALA A 11 -6.32 8.76 -8.05
N PRO A 12 -7.57 9.18 -7.77
CA PRO A 12 -8.61 8.29 -7.28
C PRO A 12 -8.94 7.20 -8.31
N LEU A 13 -9.32 6.03 -7.81
CA LEU A 13 -9.57 4.81 -8.55
C LEU A 13 -10.93 4.24 -8.20
N ALA A 14 -11.59 3.70 -9.23
CA ALA A 14 -12.76 2.86 -9.04
C ALA A 14 -12.39 1.54 -8.32
N HIS A 15 -13.36 0.94 -7.64
CA HIS A 15 -13.17 -0.33 -6.93
C HIS A 15 -12.72 -1.49 -7.84
N ASN A 16 -13.02 -1.44 -9.13
CA ASN A 16 -12.61 -2.43 -10.13
C ASN A 16 -11.33 -2.07 -10.90
N ALA A 17 -10.62 -1.00 -10.50
CA ALA A 17 -9.41 -0.55 -11.18
C ALA A 17 -8.36 -1.67 -11.34
N PRO A 18 -7.61 -1.68 -12.45
CA PRO A 18 -6.61 -2.71 -12.73
C PRO A 18 -5.56 -2.77 -11.61
N ARG A 19 -5.03 -3.97 -11.42
CA ARG A 19 -4.20 -4.29 -10.26
C ARG A 19 -3.05 -5.21 -10.64
N CYS A 20 -1.95 -5.07 -9.92
CA CYS A 20 -0.83 -5.99 -10.02
C CYS A 20 -1.33 -7.42 -9.77
N VAL A 21 -1.10 -8.32 -10.72
CA VAL A 21 -1.59 -9.71 -10.66
C VAL A 21 -1.09 -10.46 -9.42
N ARG A 22 0.12 -10.12 -8.94
CA ARG A 22 0.75 -10.75 -7.79
C ARG A 22 0.25 -10.19 -6.47
N CYS A 23 0.51 -8.91 -6.18
CA CYS A 23 0.29 -8.31 -4.87
C CYS A 23 -1.00 -7.48 -4.77
N LYS A 24 -1.76 -7.36 -5.86
CA LYS A 24 -3.06 -6.66 -5.93
C LYS A 24 -3.04 -5.15 -5.69
N THR A 25 -1.87 -4.49 -5.71
CA THR A 25 -1.76 -3.01 -5.75
C THR A 25 -2.47 -2.46 -6.98
N ARG A 26 -3.25 -1.39 -6.82
CA ARG A 26 -4.12 -0.82 -7.87
C ARG A 26 -3.48 0.36 -8.61
N TYR A 27 -3.87 0.51 -9.88
CA TYR A 27 -3.35 1.53 -10.80
C TYR A 27 -4.47 2.05 -11.70
N CYS A 28 -4.27 3.23 -12.30
CA CYS A 28 -5.16 3.72 -13.35
C CYS A 28 -5.13 2.80 -14.58
N ASN A 29 -3.92 2.39 -14.99
CA ASN A 29 -3.67 1.63 -16.21
C ASN A 29 -2.27 0.97 -16.16
N LYS A 30 -1.92 0.25 -17.23
CA LYS A 30 -0.60 -0.41 -17.38
C LYS A 30 0.57 0.59 -17.35
N THR A 31 0.40 1.80 -17.85
CA THR A 31 1.45 2.84 -17.82
C THR A 31 1.83 3.19 -16.39
N CYS A 32 0.84 3.46 -15.53
CA CYS A 32 1.07 3.69 -14.10
C CYS A 32 1.70 2.48 -13.40
N GLN A 33 1.27 1.27 -13.77
CA GLN A 33 1.86 0.04 -13.22
C GLN A 33 3.35 -0.08 -13.59
N HIS A 34 3.71 0.15 -14.86
CA HIS A 34 5.09 0.06 -15.33
C HIS A 34 5.98 1.17 -14.75
N ASP A 35 5.47 2.39 -14.64
CA ASP A 35 6.18 3.49 -13.97
C ASP A 35 6.48 3.15 -12.50
N HIS A 36 5.45 2.73 -11.75
CA HIS A 36 5.63 2.32 -10.36
C HIS A 36 6.54 1.09 -10.23
N TRP A 37 6.52 0.17 -11.21
CA TRP A 37 7.47 -0.95 -11.29
C TRP A 37 8.92 -0.48 -11.36
N ARG A 38 9.22 0.48 -12.23
CA ARG A 38 10.56 1.04 -12.40
C ARG A 38 11.01 1.81 -11.17
N ARG A 39 10.11 2.58 -10.54
CA ARG A 39 10.39 3.37 -9.32
C ARG A 39 10.68 2.53 -8.08
N GLY A 40 10.38 1.23 -8.09
CA GLY A 40 10.79 0.33 -7.01
C GLY A 40 9.75 -0.71 -6.60
N HIS A 41 8.55 -0.74 -7.19
CA HIS A 41 7.53 -1.73 -6.83
C HIS A 41 8.05 -3.17 -6.93
N LYS A 42 8.98 -3.45 -7.86
CA LYS A 42 9.63 -4.76 -8.00
C LYS A 42 10.24 -5.30 -6.70
N GLN A 43 10.80 -4.42 -5.87
CA GLN A 43 11.51 -4.78 -4.66
C GLN A 43 10.54 -5.14 -3.52
N ILE A 44 9.39 -4.49 -3.49
CA ILE A 44 8.39 -4.64 -2.42
C ILE A 44 7.23 -5.55 -2.81
N CYS A 45 7.00 -5.84 -4.09
CA CYS A 45 5.86 -6.61 -4.57
C CYS A 45 5.74 -7.98 -3.89
N LYS A 46 6.86 -8.70 -3.73
CA LYS A 46 6.91 -9.99 -3.02
C LYS A 46 6.56 -9.85 -1.54
N ARG A 47 7.00 -8.77 -0.89
CA ARG A 47 6.71 -8.48 0.53
C ARG A 47 5.23 -8.17 0.73
N ILE A 48 4.66 -7.30 -0.12
CA ILE A 48 3.24 -6.97 -0.11
C ILE A 48 2.39 -8.22 -0.30
N HIS A 49 2.74 -9.08 -1.26
CA HIS A 49 2.01 -10.32 -1.49
C HIS A 49 2.04 -11.25 -0.25
N ARG A 50 3.21 -11.40 0.40
CA ARG A 50 3.36 -12.20 1.61
C ARG A 50 2.59 -11.64 2.81
N GLY A 51 2.45 -10.32 2.90
CA GLY A 51 1.64 -9.66 3.93
C GLY A 51 0.15 -9.59 3.60
N GLY A 52 -0.41 -10.57 2.90
CA GLY A 52 -1.85 -10.62 2.65
C GLY A 52 -2.34 -9.78 1.46
N ASN A 53 -1.46 -9.47 0.50
CA ASN A 53 -1.69 -8.52 -0.60
C ASN A 53 -1.76 -7.06 -0.13
N ALA A 54 -1.92 -6.15 -1.10
CA ALA A 54 -1.80 -4.71 -0.88
C ALA A 54 -2.74 -4.19 0.20
N GLU A 55 -4.01 -4.60 0.21
CA GLU A 55 -4.97 -4.11 1.19
C GLU A 55 -4.59 -4.45 2.64
N GLN A 56 -4.31 -5.71 2.94
CA GLN A 56 -3.94 -6.13 4.30
C GLN A 56 -2.58 -5.55 4.69
N TYR A 57 -1.58 -5.64 3.81
CA TYR A 57 -0.24 -5.12 4.07
C TYR A 57 -0.22 -3.65 4.48
N TYR A 58 -0.99 -2.79 3.78
CA TYR A 58 -1.05 -1.36 4.13
C TYR A 58 -1.91 -1.10 5.37
N ALA A 59 -2.96 -1.89 5.62
CA ALA A 59 -3.73 -1.81 6.86
C ALA A 59 -2.84 -2.13 8.07
N ASP A 60 -2.10 -3.23 8.01
CA ASP A 60 -1.16 -3.65 9.06
C ASP A 60 -0.06 -2.61 9.30
N LYS A 61 0.48 -2.02 8.22
CA LYS A 61 1.49 -0.96 8.33
C LYS A 61 0.94 0.26 9.07
N LYS A 62 -0.26 0.72 8.72
CA LYS A 62 -0.89 1.86 9.41
C LYS A 62 -1.25 1.53 10.86
N TYR A 63 -1.69 0.31 11.13
CA TYR A 63 -1.94 -0.13 12.50
C TYR A 63 -0.65 -0.08 13.34
N LYS A 64 0.46 -0.62 12.81
CA LYS A 64 1.76 -0.56 13.49
C LYS A 64 2.24 0.88 13.72
N GLU A 65 2.05 1.76 12.74
CA GLU A 65 2.35 3.19 12.88
C GLU A 65 1.50 3.84 13.98
N ALA A 66 0.19 3.57 14.02
CA ALA A 66 -0.70 4.08 15.05
C ALA A 66 -0.36 3.56 16.45
N VAL A 67 -0.01 2.27 16.56
CA VAL A 67 0.44 1.66 17.81
C VAL A 67 1.74 2.30 18.29
N ALA A 68 2.72 2.51 17.40
CA ALA A 68 3.97 3.17 17.77
C ALA A 68 3.73 4.59 18.31
N VAL A 69 2.89 5.37 17.64
CA VAL A 69 2.51 6.72 18.11
C VAL A 69 1.80 6.68 19.46
N ALA A 70 0.93 5.68 19.68
CA ALA A 70 0.26 5.53 20.97
C ALA A 70 1.24 5.16 22.10
N VAL A 71 2.19 4.28 21.83
CA VAL A 71 3.23 3.88 22.78
C VAL A 71 4.11 5.07 23.16
N GLU A 72 4.54 5.89 22.19
CA GLU A 72 5.34 7.10 22.48
C GLU A 72 4.57 8.09 23.34
N LYS A 73 3.28 8.35 23.05
CA LYS A 73 2.46 9.23 23.88
C LYS A 73 2.33 8.74 25.31
N CYS A 74 2.03 7.46 25.50
CA CYS A 74 1.92 6.88 26.84
C CYS A 74 3.25 6.89 27.62
N ALA A 75 4.40 6.99 26.95
CA ALA A 75 5.70 7.11 27.59
C ALA A 75 6.06 8.54 28.02
N ASP A 76 5.50 9.56 27.35
CA ASP A 76 5.65 10.98 27.71
C ASP A 76 4.76 11.37 28.90
N ASP A 77 3.69 10.59 29.16
CA ASP A 77 2.74 10.76 30.27
C ASP A 77 3.17 10.07 31.59
N THR A 78 4.39 9.51 31.67
CA THR A 78 4.99 8.86 32.86
C THR A 78 6.24 9.57 33.35
#